data_AF-A0A9E0MEQ4-F1
#
_entry.id   AF-A0A9E0MEQ4-F1
#
_cell.length_a   1.000
_cell.length_b   1.000
_cell.length_c   1.000
_cell.angle_alpha   90.00
_cell.angle_beta   90.00
_cell.angle_gamma   90.00
#
_symmetry.space_group_name_H-M   'P 1'
#
loop_
_entity.id
_entity.type
_entity.pdbx_description
1 polymer ?
#
loop_
_entity_poly.entity_id
_entity_poly.type
_entity_poly.pdbx_seq_one_letter_code
_entity_poly.pdbx_strand_id
1 'polypeptide(L)' 'MAVGPGLTALQVMQDAPVIPVIVLNDVAHAVPMARALVAGGIRMLEV' A
#
# COMPACT_ATOMS: atom_id res chain seq x y z
N MET A 1 12.62 -13.42 -8.49
CA MET A 1 12.38 -12.05 -8.01
C MET A 1 12.13 -11.18 -9.22
N ALA A 2 10.86 -10.99 -9.61
CA ALA A 2 10.53 -10.18 -10.78
C ALA A 2 10.68 -8.70 -10.42
N VAL A 3 11.85 -8.13 -10.71
CA VAL A 3 12.01 -6.67 -10.73
C VAL A 3 11.61 -6.22 -12.13
N GLY A 4 10.31 -6.08 -12.36
CA GLY A 4 9.82 -5.27 -13.48
C GLY A 4 10.20 -3.80 -13.25
N PRO A 5 10.12 -2.94 -14.27
CA PRO A 5 10.26 -1.50 -14.05
C PRO A 5 9.24 -1.07 -12.98
N GLY A 6 9.74 -0.41 -11.93
CA GLY A 6 8.89 0.13 -10.88
C GLY A 6 7.87 1.11 -11.43
N LEU A 7 6.75 1.28 -10.73
CA LEU A 7 5.75 2.28 -11.09
C LEU A 7 6.37 3.68 -11.00
N THR A 8 6.07 4.54 -11.98
CA THR A 8 6.35 5.98 -11.88
C THR A 8 5.43 6.62 -10.85
N ALA A 9 5.82 7.77 -10.31
CA ALA A 9 4.99 8.51 -9.35
C ALA A 9 3.59 8.82 -9.91
N LEU A 10 3.49 9.18 -11.20
CA LEU A 10 2.20 9.43 -11.86
C LEU A 10 1.33 8.17 -11.89
N GLN A 11 1.91 7.01 -12.19
CA GLN A 11 1.19 5.73 -12.20
C GLN A 11 0.68 5.34 -10.81
N VAL A 12 1.47 5.60 -9.75
CA VAL A 12 1.04 5.37 -8.36
C VAL A 12 -0.16 6.25 -8.00
N MET A 13 -0.12 7.55 -8.36
CA MET A 13 -1.23 8.49 -8.10
C MET A 13 -2.50 8.18 -8.90
N GLN A 14 -2.39 7.47 -10.03
CA GLN A 14 -3.52 7.09 -10.89
C GLN A 14 -4.13 5.71 -10.55
N ASP A 15 -3.46 4.86 -9.76
CA ASP A 15 -3.88 3.48 -9.51
C ASP A 15 -5.08 3.36 -8.54
N ALA A 16 -5.25 4.33 -7.64
CA ALA A 16 -6.33 4.32 -6.66
C ALA A 16 -6.92 5.72 -6.46
N PRO A 17 -8.26 5.86 -6.35
CA PRO A 17 -8.91 7.14 -6.09
C PRO A 17 -8.67 7.65 -4.66
N VAL A 18 -8.27 6.76 -3.75
CA VAL A 18 -7.96 7.05 -2.35
C VAL A 18 -6.72 6.26 -1.96
N ILE A 19 -5.75 6.93 -1.33
CA ILE A 19 -4.54 6.32 -0.76
C ILE A 19 -4.55 6.60 0.75
N PRO A 20 -4.71 5.59 1.61
CA PRO A 20 -4.68 5.78 3.06
C PRO A 20 -3.25 6.05 3.53
N VAL A 21 -3.10 7.09 4.36
CA VAL A 21 -1.87 7.40 5.10
C VAL A 21 -1.94 6.76 6.48
N ILE A 22 -0.99 5.90 6.80
CA ILE A 22 -1.06 4.99 7.94
C ILE A 22 0.13 5.21 8.87
N VAL A 23 -0.13 5.80 10.03
CA VAL A 23 0.89 5.92 11.08
C VAL A 23 0.98 4.62 11.87
N LEU A 24 2.15 3.98 11.86
CA LEU A 24 2.45 2.81 12.66
C LEU A 24 3.21 3.18 13.94
N ASN A 25 2.61 2.91 15.09
CA ASN A 25 3.28 3.06 16.39
C ASN A 25 4.04 1.79 16.82
N ASP A 26 3.70 0.64 16.23
CA ASP A 26 4.33 -0.66 16.46
C ASP A 26 4.40 -1.43 15.14
N VAL A 27 5.61 -1.89 14.80
CA VAL A 27 5.90 -2.64 13.58
C VAL A 27 5.18 -4.00 13.54
N ALA A 28 4.83 -4.58 14.69
CA ALA A 28 4.11 -5.84 14.77
C ALA A 28 2.74 -5.77 14.07
N HIS A 29 2.15 -4.57 13.98
CA HIS A 29 0.86 -4.36 13.30
C HIS A 29 0.97 -4.23 11.78
N ALA A 30 2.16 -3.96 11.22
CA ALA A 30 2.31 -3.61 9.81
C ALA A 30 1.75 -4.68 8.88
N VAL A 31 2.19 -5.93 9.04
CA VAL A 31 1.83 -7.03 8.14
C VAL A 31 0.37 -7.49 8.32
N PRO A 32 -0.14 -7.73 9.54
CA PRO A 32 -1.55 -8.10 9.74
C PRO A 32 -2.52 -7.06 9.17
N MET A 33 -2.25 -5.78 9.42
CA MET A 33 -3.06 -4.68 8.92
C MET A 33 -3.00 -4.58 7.39
N ALA A 34 -1.81 -4.60 6.79
CA ALA A 34 -1.67 -4.54 5.34
C ALA A 34 -2.43 -5.70 4.65
N ARG A 35 -2.36 -6.92 5.21
CA ARG A 35 -3.13 -8.06 4.70
C ARG A 35 -4.63 -7.86 4.78
N ALA A 36 -5.13 -7.32 5.90
CA ALA A 36 -6.55 -7.03 6.07
C ALA A 36 -7.03 -5.96 5.09
N LEU A 37 -6.25 -4.90 4.88
CA LEU A 37 -6.56 -3.83 3.92
C LEU A 37 -6.61 -4.35 2.48
N VAL A 38 -5.64 -5.17 2.08
CA VAL A 38 -5.64 -5.83 0.76
C VAL A 38 -6.84 -6.75 0.59
N ALA A 39 -7.19 -7.55 1.61
CA ALA A 39 -8.38 -8.39 1.58
C ALA A 39 -9.68 -7.58 1.47
N GLY A 40 -9.70 -6.37 2.02
CA GLY A 40 -10.78 -5.39 1.88
C GLY A 40 -10.78 -4.61 0.55
N GLY A 41 -9.85 -4.91 -0.38
CA GLY A 41 -9.76 -4.29 -1.70
C GLY A 41 -8.87 -3.04 -1.78
N ILE A 42 -8.19 -2.68 -0.69
CA ILE A 42 -7.25 -1.55 -0.68
C ILE A 42 -5.88 -2.02 -1.16
N ARG A 43 -5.49 -1.58 -2.35
CA ARG A 43 -4.27 -2.06 -3.03
C ARG A 43 -3.06 -1.13 -2.91
N MET A 44 -3.27 0.11 -2.46
CA MET A 44 -2.21 1.12 -2.24
C MET A 44 -2.21 1.52 -0.77
N LEU A 45 -1.02 1.60 -0.16
CA LEU A 45 -0.82 1.91 1.26
C LEU A 45 0.34 2.90 1.39
N GLU A 46 0.13 4.02 2.06
CA GLU A 46 1.18 4.96 2.44
C GLU A 46 1.41 4.81 3.96
N VAL A 47 2.66 4.58 4.36
CA VAL A 47 3.06 4.32 5.75
C VAL A 47 3.99 5.43 6.23
#